data_AF-A0AAU5L5N5-F1
#
_entry.id   AF-A0AAU5L5N5-F1
#
_cell.length_a   1.000
_cell.length_b   1.000
_cell.length_c   1.000
_cell.angle_alpha   90.00
_cell.angle_beta   90.00
_cell.angle_gamma   90.00
#
_symmetry.space_group_name_H-M   'P 1'
#
loop_
_entity.id
_entity.type
_entity.pdbx_description
1 polymer ?
#
loop_
_entity_poly.entity_id
_entity_poly.type
_entity_poly.pdbx_seq_one_letter_code
_entity_poly.pdbx_strand_id
1 'polypeptide(L)'
;MDGQDTGAAGVGPASFLAAAAALGTMDAAARTARHAPPDDTGQNDPQQALSALLLLRHLRAELADWESGLIETARDAGATWAELAEPLGVQSRQAAERRYLRLRPNADAGTEAGSTGEQRVQATRSQRAADRAVATWARDNAADLRRLAGQIGALDGLGPQAAPAVERLLDALGHHDPARLLAPLAETRPLLEAGHPKLTDRLDQLTARADQLRDDSARQRRTPPAGP
;
A
#
# COMPACT_ATOMS: atom_id res chain seq x y z
N MET A 1 13.00 16.85 -40.39
CA MET A 1 13.63 17.20 -39.09
C MET A 1 12.58 16.89 -38.05
N ASP A 2 12.60 15.63 -37.68
CA ASP A 2 11.64 14.92 -36.85
C ASP A 2 11.71 15.43 -35.41
N GLY A 3 10.62 16.05 -34.95
CA GLY A 3 10.36 16.24 -33.53
C GLY A 3 9.54 15.06 -33.04
N GLN A 4 10.21 13.93 -32.74
CA GLN A 4 9.59 12.84 -32.03
C GLN A 4 9.32 13.29 -30.59
N ASP A 5 8.09 13.73 -30.34
CA ASP A 5 7.54 13.86 -29.00
C ASP A 5 7.34 12.44 -28.46
N THR A 6 8.39 11.93 -27.82
CA THR A 6 8.37 10.68 -27.06
C THR A 6 7.62 10.98 -25.77
N GLY A 7 6.29 11.05 -25.90
CA GLY A 7 5.39 11.04 -24.76
C GLY A 7 5.76 9.83 -23.91
N ALA A 8 6.31 10.10 -22.74
CA ALA A 8 6.68 9.12 -21.74
C ALA A 8 5.46 8.23 -21.50
N ALA A 9 5.48 7.04 -22.10
CA ALA A 9 4.49 6.00 -21.88
C ALA A 9 4.51 5.73 -20.38
N GLY A 10 3.43 6.12 -19.71
CA GLY A 10 3.29 6.06 -18.27
C GLY A 10 3.66 4.66 -17.79
N VAL A 11 4.61 4.62 -16.86
CA VAL A 11 4.89 3.42 -16.07
C VAL A 11 3.69 3.22 -15.13
N GLY A 12 2.63 2.63 -15.67
CA GLY A 12 1.55 2.00 -14.93
C GLY A 12 1.88 0.54 -14.62
N PRO A 13 1.06 -0.14 -13.79
CA PRO A 13 1.30 -1.53 -13.39
C PRO A 13 1.46 -2.39 -14.64
N ALA A 14 2.57 -3.13 -14.73
CA ALA A 14 3.02 -4.03 -15.81
C ALA A 14 2.32 -3.84 -17.18
N SER A 15 3.05 -3.38 -18.19
CA SER A 15 2.54 -3.30 -19.58
C SER A 15 1.67 -4.52 -19.93
N PHE A 16 0.54 -4.32 -20.61
CA PHE A 16 -0.42 -5.39 -20.96
C PHE A 16 0.27 -6.70 -21.40
N LEU A 17 1.34 -6.58 -22.22
CA LEU A 17 2.14 -7.70 -22.70
C LEU A 17 2.91 -8.43 -21.59
N ALA A 18 3.45 -7.70 -20.60
CA ALA A 18 4.12 -8.30 -19.44
C ALA A 18 3.13 -9.04 -18.54
N ALA A 19 1.94 -8.48 -18.29
CA ALA A 19 0.88 -9.16 -17.54
C ALA A 19 0.39 -10.43 -18.26
N ALA A 20 0.15 -10.34 -19.58
CA ALA A 20 -0.24 -11.49 -20.39
C ALA A 20 0.85 -12.59 -20.41
N ALA A 21 2.13 -12.22 -20.52
CA ALA A 21 3.24 -13.16 -20.47
C ALA A 21 3.34 -13.86 -19.10
N ALA A 22 3.18 -13.11 -17.99
CA ALA A 22 3.19 -13.65 -16.64
C ALA A 22 2.01 -14.62 -16.40
N LEU A 23 0.81 -14.29 -16.87
CA LEU A 23 -0.33 -15.20 -16.81
C LEU A 23 -0.07 -16.51 -17.58
N GLY A 24 0.59 -16.43 -18.74
CA GLY A 24 1.00 -17.60 -19.51
C GLY A 24 1.99 -18.51 -18.78
N THR A 25 2.98 -17.96 -18.07
CA THR A 25 3.92 -18.75 -17.28
C THR A 25 3.26 -19.37 -16.05
N MET A 26 2.37 -18.64 -15.37
CA MET A 26 1.59 -19.16 -14.25
C MET A 26 0.66 -20.31 -14.65
N ASP A 27 0.00 -20.23 -15.82
CA ASP A 27 -0.82 -21.34 -16.33
C ASP A 27 0.03 -22.58 -16.64
N ALA A 28 1.20 -22.41 -17.27
CA ALA A 28 2.10 -23.52 -17.54
C ALA A 28 2.59 -24.21 -16.25
N ALA A 29 2.96 -23.41 -15.24
CA ALA A 29 3.34 -23.92 -13.91
C ALA A 29 2.17 -24.64 -13.23
N ALA A 30 0.95 -24.09 -13.29
CA ALA A 30 -0.23 -24.71 -12.72
C ALA A 30 -0.60 -26.03 -13.42
N ARG A 31 -0.47 -26.11 -14.75
CA ARG A 31 -0.63 -27.37 -15.51
C ARG A 31 0.38 -28.41 -15.08
N THR A 32 1.65 -28.03 -14.94
CA THR A 32 2.71 -28.92 -14.48
C THR A 32 2.42 -29.46 -13.08
N ALA A 33 2.02 -28.59 -12.15
CA ALA A 33 1.65 -28.98 -10.79
C ALA A 33 0.45 -29.94 -10.74
N ARG A 34 -0.57 -29.76 -11.59
CA ARG A 34 -1.73 -30.66 -11.69
C ARG A 34 -1.38 -32.08 -12.15
N HIS A 35 -0.28 -32.24 -12.88
CA HIS A 35 0.18 -33.52 -13.41
C HIS A 35 1.38 -34.12 -12.64
N ALA A 36 1.86 -33.42 -11.61
CA ALA A 36 2.93 -33.94 -10.77
C ALA A 36 2.43 -35.15 -9.95
N PRO A 37 3.22 -36.22 -9.84
CA PRO A 37 2.88 -37.32 -8.94
C PRO A 37 2.84 -36.82 -7.49
N PRO A 38 2.00 -37.41 -6.61
CA PRO A 38 1.96 -37.03 -5.21
C PRO A 38 3.33 -37.24 -4.56
N ASP A 39 3.92 -36.14 -4.07
CA ASP A 39 5.16 -36.16 -3.31
C ASP A 39 4.82 -36.36 -1.82
N ASP A 40 5.11 -37.53 -1.26
CA ASP A 40 4.84 -37.86 0.15
C ASP A 40 5.80 -37.20 1.14
N THR A 41 6.88 -36.58 0.66
CA THR A 41 8.00 -36.10 1.49
C THR A 41 7.78 -34.74 2.15
N GLY A 42 6.74 -33.98 1.76
CA GLY A 42 6.48 -32.61 2.26
C GLY A 42 5.04 -32.33 2.73
N GLN A 43 4.13 -33.30 2.70
CA GLN A 43 2.70 -33.07 2.95
C GLN A 43 2.34 -32.75 4.42
N ASN A 44 3.30 -32.88 5.35
CA ASN A 44 3.03 -32.79 6.79
C ASN A 44 3.66 -31.57 7.49
N ASP A 45 4.19 -30.58 6.77
CA ASP A 45 4.67 -29.34 7.38
C ASP A 45 3.60 -28.23 7.33
N PRO A 46 2.96 -27.88 8.46
CA PRO A 46 2.00 -26.78 8.53
C PRO A 46 2.59 -25.45 8.09
N GLN A 47 3.90 -25.23 8.29
CA GLN A 47 4.55 -23.98 7.92
C GLN A 47 4.64 -23.82 6.41
N GLN A 48 4.96 -24.88 5.67
CA GLN A 48 4.96 -24.88 4.22
C GLN A 48 3.56 -24.59 3.65
N ALA A 49 2.51 -25.16 4.24
CA ALA A 49 1.13 -24.87 3.86
C ALA A 49 0.74 -23.41 4.13
N LEU A 50 1.12 -22.85 5.28
CA LEU A 50 0.86 -21.44 5.61
C LEU A 50 1.62 -20.49 4.68
N SER A 51 2.88 -20.77 4.37
CA SER A 51 3.66 -20.00 3.38
C SER A 51 3.03 -20.05 2.00
N ALA A 52 2.55 -21.22 1.55
CA ALA A 52 1.83 -21.35 0.29
C ALA A 52 0.53 -20.54 0.26
N LEU A 53 -0.21 -20.47 1.38
CA LEU A 53 -1.41 -19.65 1.50
C LEU A 53 -1.12 -18.14 1.47
N LEU A 54 -0.02 -17.69 2.08
CA LEU A 54 0.43 -16.30 2.01
C LEU A 54 0.81 -15.92 0.58
N LEU A 55 1.57 -16.78 -0.11
CA LEU A 55 1.92 -16.59 -1.51
C LEU A 55 0.67 -16.56 -2.40
N LEU A 56 -0.27 -17.48 -2.20
CA LEU A 56 -1.54 -17.52 -2.93
C LEU A 56 -2.36 -16.24 -2.72
N ARG A 57 -2.39 -15.69 -1.50
CA ARG A 57 -3.04 -14.41 -1.22
C ARG A 57 -2.37 -13.26 -1.95
N HIS A 58 -1.03 -13.20 -1.97
CA HIS A 58 -0.29 -12.18 -2.70
C HIS A 58 -0.57 -12.26 -4.20
N LEU A 59 -0.48 -13.46 -4.78
CA LEU A 59 -0.79 -13.67 -6.20
C LEU A 59 -2.23 -13.28 -6.54
N ARG A 60 -3.21 -13.57 -5.68
CA ARG A 60 -4.60 -13.13 -5.90
C ARG A 60 -4.76 -11.60 -5.91
N ALA A 61 -3.94 -10.88 -5.13
CA ALA A 61 -3.95 -9.41 -5.15
C ALA A 61 -3.38 -8.88 -6.47
N GLU A 62 -2.21 -9.38 -6.89
CA GLU A 62 -1.59 -9.01 -8.18
C GLU A 62 -2.52 -9.33 -9.36
N LEU A 63 -3.16 -10.51 -9.34
CA LEU A 63 -4.11 -10.91 -10.38
C LEU A 63 -5.35 -10.01 -10.42
N ALA A 64 -5.83 -9.51 -9.28
CA ALA A 64 -6.96 -8.59 -9.24
C ALA A 64 -6.61 -7.23 -9.86
N ASP A 65 -5.39 -6.75 -9.63
CA ASP A 65 -4.89 -5.50 -10.22
C ASP A 65 -4.71 -5.65 -11.74
N TRP A 66 -4.13 -6.78 -12.20
CA TRP A 66 -4.04 -7.09 -13.63
C TRP A 66 -5.41 -7.26 -14.28
N GLU A 67 -6.38 -7.86 -13.58
CA GLU A 67 -7.75 -8.04 -14.09
C GLU A 67 -8.41 -6.69 -14.40
N SER A 68 -8.26 -5.67 -13.54
CA SER A 68 -8.77 -4.31 -13.82
C SER A 68 -8.12 -3.71 -15.07
N GLY A 69 -6.79 -3.77 -15.17
CA GLY A 69 -6.06 -3.23 -16.31
C GLY A 69 -6.37 -3.94 -17.64
N LEU A 70 -6.60 -5.26 -17.61
CA LEU A 70 -7.03 -6.04 -18.77
C LEU A 70 -8.46 -5.68 -19.22
N ILE A 71 -9.37 -5.46 -18.27
CA ILE A 71 -10.74 -5.01 -18.56
C ILE A 71 -10.70 -3.63 -19.21
N GLU A 72 -9.94 -2.68 -18.65
CA GLU A 72 -9.78 -1.33 -19.20
C GLU A 72 -9.19 -1.35 -20.61
N THR A 73 -8.11 -2.12 -20.82
CA THR A 73 -7.51 -2.30 -22.15
C THR A 73 -8.51 -2.85 -23.17
N ALA A 74 -9.32 -3.84 -22.79
CA ALA A 74 -10.34 -4.40 -23.67
C ALA A 74 -11.48 -3.40 -23.96
N ARG A 75 -11.88 -2.60 -22.95
CA ARG A 75 -12.90 -1.55 -23.09
C ARG A 75 -12.43 -0.44 -24.02
N ASP A 76 -11.17 -0.03 -23.93
CA ASP A 76 -10.55 0.98 -24.81
C ASP A 76 -10.43 0.46 -26.26
N ALA A 77 -10.23 -0.84 -26.44
CA ALA A 77 -10.28 -1.51 -27.74
C ALA A 77 -11.72 -1.70 -28.29
N GLY A 78 -12.75 -1.29 -27.55
CA GLY A 78 -14.15 -1.31 -27.97
C GLY A 78 -14.98 -2.51 -27.48
N ALA A 79 -14.42 -3.42 -26.68
CA ALA A 79 -15.16 -4.57 -26.17
C ALA A 79 -16.33 -4.13 -25.29
N THR A 80 -17.49 -4.73 -25.48
CA THR A 80 -18.68 -4.49 -24.68
C THR A 80 -18.66 -5.31 -23.39
N TRP A 81 -19.40 -4.87 -22.37
CA TRP A 81 -19.59 -5.66 -21.14
C TRP A 81 -20.21 -7.04 -21.37
N ALA A 82 -20.93 -7.24 -22.48
CA ALA A 82 -21.48 -8.54 -22.84
C ALA A 82 -20.39 -9.47 -23.36
N GLU A 83 -19.47 -8.97 -24.19
CA GLU A 83 -18.30 -9.72 -24.68
C GLU A 83 -17.30 -10.02 -23.55
N LEU A 84 -17.21 -9.16 -22.54
CA LEU A 84 -16.39 -9.40 -21.35
C LEU A 84 -16.98 -10.43 -20.38
N ALA A 85 -18.27 -10.76 -20.48
CA ALA A 85 -18.91 -11.67 -19.52
C ALA A 85 -18.31 -13.08 -19.58
N GLU A 86 -18.08 -13.60 -20.79
CA GLU A 86 -17.54 -14.95 -21.00
C GLU A 86 -16.08 -15.06 -20.50
N PRO A 87 -15.14 -14.16 -20.87
CA PRO A 87 -13.76 -14.21 -20.38
C PRO A 87 -13.63 -14.01 -18.86
N LEU A 88 -14.54 -13.25 -18.24
CA LEU A 88 -14.56 -13.04 -16.78
C LEU A 88 -15.24 -14.18 -16.00
N GLY A 89 -15.76 -15.20 -16.70
CA GLY A 89 -16.43 -16.36 -16.12
C GLY A 89 -17.78 -16.02 -15.47
N VAL A 90 -18.48 -14.99 -15.95
CA VAL A 90 -19.77 -14.54 -15.41
C VAL A 90 -20.89 -14.69 -16.44
N GLN A 91 -22.10 -14.94 -15.97
CA GLN A 91 -23.22 -15.29 -16.86
C GLN A 91 -23.91 -14.09 -17.52
N SER A 92 -23.56 -12.85 -17.16
CA SER A 92 -24.25 -11.68 -17.70
C SER A 92 -23.38 -10.43 -17.74
N ARG A 93 -23.77 -9.52 -18.64
CA ARG A 93 -23.22 -8.16 -18.74
C ARG A 93 -23.17 -7.45 -17.39
N GLN A 94 -24.27 -7.46 -16.64
CA GLN A 94 -24.36 -6.80 -15.34
C GLN A 94 -23.42 -7.44 -14.31
N ALA A 95 -23.21 -8.75 -14.39
CA ALA A 95 -22.29 -9.45 -13.51
C ALA A 95 -20.83 -9.07 -13.81
N ALA A 96 -20.48 -8.87 -15.09
CA ALA A 96 -19.17 -8.39 -15.53
C ALA A 96 -18.90 -6.97 -15.03
N GLU A 97 -19.84 -6.07 -15.29
CA GLU A 97 -19.77 -4.67 -14.84
C GLU A 97 -19.65 -4.58 -13.31
N ARG A 98 -20.47 -5.32 -12.57
CA ARG A 98 -20.40 -5.35 -11.09
C ARG A 98 -19.08 -5.92 -10.58
N ARG A 99 -18.47 -6.88 -11.29
CA ARG A 99 -17.16 -7.43 -10.93
C ARG A 99 -16.06 -6.37 -11.11
N TYR A 100 -16.03 -5.70 -12.25
CA TYR A 100 -15.12 -4.59 -12.52
C TYR A 100 -15.25 -3.47 -11.46
N LEU A 101 -16.47 -3.05 -11.14
CA LEU A 101 -16.72 -2.01 -10.13
C LEU A 101 -16.21 -2.38 -8.73
N ARG A 102 -16.10 -3.68 -8.40
CA ARG A 102 -15.51 -4.14 -7.13
C ARG A 102 -13.98 -4.19 -7.16
N LEU A 103 -13.41 -4.42 -8.35
CA LEU A 103 -11.96 -4.52 -8.57
C LEU A 103 -11.31 -3.15 -8.70
N ARG A 104 -12.07 -2.13 -9.12
CA ARG A 104 -11.60 -0.76 -9.30
C ARG A 104 -10.91 -0.27 -8.01
N PRO A 105 -9.57 -0.08 -8.00
CA PRO A 105 -8.86 0.38 -6.83
C PRO A 105 -9.14 1.87 -6.68
N ASN A 106 -9.90 2.27 -5.65
CA ASN A 106 -9.93 3.66 -5.16
C ASN A 106 -10.04 4.78 -6.20
N ALA A 107 -10.68 4.55 -7.35
CA ALA A 107 -10.87 5.61 -8.34
C ALA A 107 -11.95 6.63 -7.90
N ASP A 108 -12.62 6.35 -6.78
CA ASP A 108 -13.56 7.25 -6.11
C ASP A 108 -13.01 7.67 -4.72
N ALA A 109 -11.70 7.96 -4.63
CA ALA A 109 -11.20 8.87 -3.59
C ALA A 109 -11.73 10.33 -3.78
N GLY A 110 -12.67 10.56 -4.70
CA GLY A 110 -13.25 11.88 -4.91
C GLY A 110 -14.48 12.01 -5.81
N THR A 111 -15.22 10.97 -6.22
CA THR A 111 -16.50 11.20 -6.94
C THR A 111 -17.56 10.14 -6.66
N GLU A 112 -18.77 10.63 -6.44
CA GLU A 112 -19.89 10.00 -5.77
C GLU A 112 -20.69 9.04 -6.68
N ALA A 113 -20.89 7.80 -6.21
CA ALA A 113 -22.22 7.16 -6.12
C ALA A 113 -22.09 5.78 -5.46
N GLY A 114 -22.28 5.72 -4.13
CA GLY A 114 -22.57 4.45 -3.46
C GLY A 114 -21.68 4.04 -2.29
N SER A 115 -21.05 4.95 -1.54
CA SER A 115 -20.50 4.58 -0.23
C SER A 115 -21.67 4.30 0.72
N THR A 116 -21.96 3.03 0.99
CA THR A 116 -22.96 2.65 1.98
C THR A 116 -22.55 3.23 3.34
N GLY A 117 -23.50 3.69 4.16
CA GLY A 117 -23.20 4.34 5.45
C GLY A 117 -22.25 3.53 6.35
N GLU A 118 -22.29 2.20 6.22
CA GLU A 118 -21.42 1.25 6.90
C GLU A 118 -19.95 1.33 6.46
N GLN A 119 -19.67 1.62 5.19
CA GLN A 119 -18.31 1.84 4.68
C GLN A 119 -17.70 3.14 5.22
N ARG A 120 -18.49 4.21 5.38
CA ARG A 120 -18.03 5.46 6.03
C ARG A 120 -17.69 5.24 7.50
N VAL A 121 -18.54 4.48 8.19
CA VAL A 121 -18.32 4.11 9.59
C VAL A 121 -17.06 3.24 9.70
N GLN A 122 -16.85 2.28 8.79
CA GLN A 122 -15.68 1.42 8.81
C GLN A 122 -14.40 2.18 8.45
N ALA A 123 -14.42 3.08 7.47
CA ALA A 123 -13.27 3.93 7.13
C ALA A 123 -12.89 4.83 8.33
N THR A 124 -13.88 5.47 8.95
CA THR A 124 -13.67 6.28 10.16
C THR A 124 -13.12 5.44 11.32
N ARG A 125 -13.65 4.23 11.52
CA ARG A 125 -13.16 3.31 12.54
C ARG A 125 -11.73 2.87 12.24
N SER A 126 -11.41 2.55 10.99
CA SER A 126 -10.08 2.17 10.51
C SER A 126 -9.07 3.27 10.76
N GLN A 127 -9.40 4.50 10.36
CA GLN A 127 -8.59 5.69 10.62
C GLN A 127 -8.31 5.85 12.12
N ARG A 128 -9.37 5.85 12.95
CA ARG A 128 -9.20 5.99 14.41
C ARG A 128 -8.37 4.89 15.05
N ALA A 129 -8.34 3.68 14.49
CA ALA A 129 -7.47 2.64 15.02
C ALA A 129 -6.02 2.79 14.58
N ALA A 130 -5.78 3.18 13.31
CA ALA A 130 -4.45 3.53 12.85
C ALA A 130 -3.87 4.67 13.69
N ASP A 131 -4.68 5.72 13.96
CA ASP A 131 -4.29 6.83 14.83
C ASP A 131 -3.96 6.36 16.25
N ARG A 132 -4.75 5.43 16.82
CA ARG A 132 -4.47 4.85 18.14
C ARG A 132 -3.21 3.99 18.16
N ALA A 133 -2.95 3.22 17.11
CA ALA A 133 -1.75 2.39 16.99
C ALA A 133 -0.49 3.26 16.93
N VAL A 134 -0.52 4.30 16.09
CA VAL A 134 0.56 5.30 15.99
C VAL A 134 0.76 6.02 17.32
N ALA A 135 -0.31 6.46 17.98
CA ALA A 135 -0.19 7.14 19.27
C ALA A 135 0.37 6.22 20.36
N THR A 136 0.04 4.92 20.35
CA THR A 136 0.60 3.94 21.29
C THR A 136 2.08 3.74 21.03
N TRP A 137 2.46 3.47 19.78
CA TRP A 137 3.86 3.34 19.39
C TRP A 137 4.68 4.60 19.70
N ALA A 138 4.13 5.80 19.44
CA ALA A 138 4.83 7.05 19.75
C ALA A 138 5.07 7.22 21.25
N ARG A 139 4.15 6.73 22.10
CA ARG A 139 4.37 6.70 23.57
C ARG A 139 5.46 5.71 23.96
N ASP A 140 5.48 4.53 23.35
CA ASP A 140 6.51 3.51 23.59
C ASP A 140 7.89 3.97 23.10
N ASN A 141 7.95 4.84 22.09
CA ASN A 141 9.18 5.36 21.48
C ASN A 141 9.48 6.82 21.85
N ALA A 142 8.82 7.34 22.89
CA ALA A 142 8.83 8.76 23.20
C ALA A 142 10.21 9.32 23.52
N ALA A 143 11.07 8.53 24.16
CA ALA A 143 12.45 8.93 24.46
C ALA A 143 13.27 9.14 23.18
N ASP A 144 13.09 8.27 22.19
CA ASP A 144 13.82 8.34 20.92
C ASP A 144 13.35 9.51 20.06
N LEU A 145 12.03 9.72 20.00
CA LEU A 145 11.43 10.87 19.31
C LEU A 145 11.91 12.20 19.91
N ARG A 146 11.92 12.32 21.25
CA ARG A 146 12.41 13.52 21.93
C ARG A 146 13.91 13.73 21.78
N ARG A 147 14.70 12.66 21.83
CA ARG A 147 16.14 12.73 21.59
C ARG A 147 16.46 13.25 20.20
N LEU A 148 15.78 12.74 19.17
CA LEU A 148 15.96 13.22 17.80
C LEU A 148 15.54 14.67 17.63
N ALA A 149 14.39 15.04 18.19
CA ALA A 149 13.92 16.42 18.16
C ALA A 149 14.90 17.39 18.83
N GLY A 150 15.45 17.01 19.99
CA GLY A 150 16.49 17.78 20.67
C GLY A 150 17.81 17.85 19.89
N GLN A 151 18.22 16.76 19.23
CA GLN A 151 19.42 16.75 18.38
C GLN A 151 19.27 17.69 17.18
N ILE A 152 18.13 17.66 16.50
CA ILE A 152 17.84 18.52 15.35
C ILE A 152 17.72 19.98 15.78
N GLY A 153 17.08 20.24 16.93
CA GLY A 153 16.97 21.60 17.48
C GLY A 153 18.29 22.21 17.94
N ALA A 154 19.33 21.40 18.16
CA ALA A 154 20.67 21.83 18.51
C ALA A 154 21.64 21.90 17.31
N LEU A 155 21.15 21.64 16.08
CA LEU A 155 21.98 21.76 14.88
C LEU A 155 22.19 23.23 14.52
N ASP A 156 23.44 23.67 14.60
CA ASP A 156 23.88 24.94 14.02
C ASP A 156 24.08 24.78 12.51
N GLY A 157 23.68 25.78 11.72
CA GLY A 157 23.93 25.81 10.26
C GLY A 157 22.82 25.27 9.37
N LEU A 158 21.65 24.93 9.93
CA LEU A 158 20.42 24.81 9.14
C LEU A 158 20.05 26.22 8.68
N GLY A 159 20.25 26.54 7.40
CA GLY A 159 20.09 27.89 6.86
C GLY A 159 18.74 28.54 7.23
N PRO A 160 18.56 29.86 7.05
CA PRO A 160 17.40 30.62 7.57
C PRO A 160 16.03 30.08 7.11
N GLN A 161 15.97 29.31 6.02
CA GLN A 161 14.75 28.63 5.55
C GLN A 161 14.29 27.47 6.46
N ALA A 162 15.17 26.93 7.31
CA ALA A 162 14.88 25.85 8.22
C ALA A 162 14.25 26.32 9.56
N ALA A 163 14.40 27.61 9.90
CA ALA A 163 13.96 28.15 11.20
C ALA A 163 12.48 27.85 11.52
N PRO A 164 11.50 28.02 10.59
CA PRO A 164 10.10 27.72 10.88
C PRO A 164 9.80 26.23 11.11
N ALA A 165 10.60 25.32 10.54
CA ALA A 165 10.44 23.88 10.77
C ALA A 165 11.04 23.47 12.13
N VAL A 166 12.19 24.05 12.49
CA VAL A 166 12.82 23.83 13.79
C VAL A 166 11.97 24.41 14.93
N GLU A 167 11.38 25.60 14.76
CA GLU A 167 10.47 26.18 15.74
C GLU A 167 9.25 25.29 16.01
N ARG A 168 8.63 24.74 14.96
CA ARG A 168 7.49 23.80 15.10
C ARG A 168 7.90 22.49 15.76
N LEU A 169 9.13 22.02 15.51
CA LEU A 169 9.69 20.85 16.18
C LEU A 169 9.92 21.08 17.67
N LEU A 170 10.47 22.24 18.04
CA LEU A 170 10.70 22.63 19.43
C LEU A 170 9.37 22.88 20.18
N ASP A 171 8.38 23.49 19.52
CA ASP A 171 7.02 23.63 20.08
C ASP A 171 6.40 22.25 20.35
N ALA A 172 6.48 21.31 19.40
CA ALA A 172 6.03 19.94 19.58
C ALA A 172 6.77 19.20 20.70
N LEU A 173 8.06 19.49 20.93
CA LEU A 173 8.84 18.94 22.05
C LEU A 173 8.27 19.34 23.42
N GLY A 174 7.71 20.55 23.53
CA GLY A 174 7.08 21.06 24.74
C GLY A 174 5.77 20.35 25.12
N HIS A 175 5.19 19.56 24.20
CA HIS A 175 3.92 18.88 24.42
C HIS A 175 4.07 17.51 25.10
N HIS A 176 3.07 17.15 25.91
CA HIS A 176 3.04 15.86 26.62
C HIS A 176 2.86 14.66 25.69
N ASP A 177 2.15 14.83 24.56
CA ASP A 177 1.88 13.76 23.61
C ASP A 177 3.02 13.60 22.59
N PRO A 178 3.80 12.52 22.64
CA PRO A 178 4.92 12.30 21.73
C PRO A 178 4.48 12.04 20.28
N ALA A 179 3.21 11.69 20.02
CA ALA A 179 2.71 11.54 18.65
C ALA A 179 2.78 12.86 17.86
N ARG A 180 2.76 14.00 18.56
CA ARG A 180 2.89 15.33 17.95
C ARG A 180 4.26 15.61 17.36
N LEU A 181 5.29 14.85 17.75
CA LEU A 181 6.65 15.01 17.21
C LEU A 181 6.81 14.45 15.80
N LEU A 182 5.92 13.54 15.38
CA LEU A 182 6.09 12.81 14.11
C LEU A 182 6.02 13.72 12.88
N ALA A 183 5.03 14.63 12.82
CA ALA A 183 4.90 15.53 11.69
C ALA A 183 6.07 16.55 11.61
N PRO A 184 6.42 17.28 12.69
CA PRO A 184 7.58 18.18 12.66
C PRO A 184 8.90 17.47 12.37
N LEU A 185 9.11 16.25 12.89
CA LEU A 185 10.30 15.46 12.56
C LEU A 185 10.36 15.14 11.06
N ALA A 186 9.28 14.65 10.46
CA ALA A 186 9.23 14.36 9.02
C ALA A 186 9.47 15.62 8.16
N GLU A 187 8.96 16.78 8.57
CA GLU A 187 9.17 18.05 7.88
C GLU A 187 10.62 18.55 7.94
N THR A 188 11.39 18.18 8.97
CA THR A 188 12.82 18.51 9.04
C THR A 188 13.70 17.64 8.14
N ARG A 189 13.19 16.50 7.65
CA ARG A 189 13.94 15.55 6.81
C ARG A 189 14.66 16.19 5.62
N PRO A 190 14.00 16.98 4.74
CA PRO A 190 14.63 17.53 3.55
C PRO A 190 15.73 18.55 3.87
N LEU A 191 15.70 19.11 5.08
CA LEU A 191 16.66 20.12 5.56
C LEU A 191 17.98 19.49 6.04
N LEU A 192 18.00 18.16 6.26
CA LEU A 192 19.14 17.41 6.79
C LEU A 192 19.99 16.73 5.71
N GLU A 193 19.46 16.59 4.49
CA GLU A 193 20.03 15.75 3.41
C GLU A 193 21.48 16.12 3.02
N ALA A 194 21.88 17.39 3.12
CA ALA A 194 23.21 17.84 2.71
C ALA A 194 24.30 17.70 3.79
N GLY A 195 23.95 17.58 5.07
CA GLY A 195 24.90 17.72 6.19
C GLY A 195 24.86 16.62 7.25
N HIS A 196 23.78 15.85 7.34
CA HIS A 196 23.55 14.96 8.47
C HIS A 196 22.96 13.58 8.09
N PRO A 197 23.66 12.78 7.26
CA PRO A 197 23.13 11.52 6.73
C PRO A 197 22.70 10.52 7.83
N LYS A 198 23.45 10.45 8.94
CA LYS A 198 23.10 9.58 10.08
C LYS A 198 21.78 9.96 10.76
N LEU A 199 21.42 11.24 10.77
CA LEU A 199 20.15 11.70 11.34
C LEU A 199 19.00 11.42 10.36
N THR A 200 19.23 11.60 9.06
CA THR A 200 18.28 11.25 8.00
C THR A 200 17.95 9.75 8.02
N ASP A 201 18.95 8.87 8.05
CA ASP A 201 18.74 7.41 8.10
C ASP A 201 17.88 6.99 9.29
N ARG A 202 18.15 7.61 10.45
CA ARG A 202 17.45 7.30 11.69
C ARG A 202 16.01 7.81 11.69
N LEU A 203 15.78 8.97 11.08
CA LEU A 203 14.45 9.53 10.87
C LEU A 203 13.62 8.67 9.89
N ASP A 204 14.26 8.17 8.83
CA ASP A 204 13.63 7.30 7.83
C ASP A 204 13.23 5.96 8.45
N GLN A 205 14.08 5.35 9.27
CA GLN A 205 13.77 4.12 9.98
C GLN A 205 12.55 4.28 10.91
N LEU A 206 12.44 5.39 11.63
CA LEU A 206 11.30 5.65 12.52
C LEU A 206 10.02 5.95 11.76
N THR A 207 10.10 6.72 10.67
CA THR A 207 8.95 7.05 9.83
C THR A 207 8.41 5.79 9.14
N ALA A 208 9.29 4.96 8.56
CA ALA A 208 8.93 3.68 7.98
C ALA A 208 8.27 2.73 9.00
N ARG A 209 8.76 2.72 10.25
CA ARG A 209 8.16 1.93 11.33
C ARG A 209 6.74 2.40 11.67
N ALA A 210 6.52 3.73 11.72
CA ALA A 210 5.20 4.30 11.96
C ALA A 210 4.21 4.00 10.82
N ASP A 211 4.67 4.06 9.57
CA ASP A 211 3.87 3.73 8.39
C ASP A 211 3.52 2.24 8.34
N GLN A 212 4.48 1.37 8.63
CA GLN A 212 4.24 -0.08 8.72
C GLN A 212 3.16 -0.40 9.76
N LEU A 213 3.12 0.30 10.90
CA LEU A 213 2.10 0.11 11.93
C LEU A 213 0.70 0.60 11.50
N ARG A 214 0.63 1.67 10.70
CA ARG A 214 -0.64 2.12 10.08
C ARG A 214 -1.16 1.06 9.12
N ASP A 215 -0.28 0.52 8.28
CA ASP A 215 -0.62 -0.52 7.30
C ASP A 215 -1.02 -1.83 7.98
N ASP A 216 -0.30 -2.25 9.02
CA ASP A 216 -0.62 -3.46 9.78
C ASP A 216 -1.96 -3.33 10.49
N SER A 217 -2.24 -2.17 11.09
CA SER A 217 -3.55 -1.89 11.72
C SER A 217 -4.70 -1.91 10.71
N ALA A 218 -4.45 -1.44 9.48
CA ALA A 218 -5.42 -1.50 8.39
C ALA A 218 -5.60 -2.95 7.87
N ARG A 219 -4.52 -3.72 7.75
CA ARG A 219 -4.52 -5.13 7.30
C ARG A 219 -5.21 -6.06 8.30
N GLN A 220 -4.95 -5.90 9.60
CA GLN A 220 -5.42 -6.79 10.66
C GLN A 220 -6.94 -6.77 10.82
N ARG A 221 -7.63 -5.69 10.42
CA ARG A 221 -9.10 -5.61 10.40
C ARG A 221 -9.77 -5.85 9.05
N ARG A 222 -9.03 -5.86 7.95
CA ARG A 222 -9.50 -6.43 6.67
C ARG A 222 -9.60 -7.95 6.75
N THR A 223 -8.91 -8.55 7.71
CA THR A 223 -9.04 -9.96 8.08
C THR A 223 -10.11 -10.03 9.19
N PRO A 224 -11.32 -10.56 8.93
CA PRO A 224 -12.29 -10.71 10.01
C PRO A 224 -11.74 -11.68 11.06
N PRO A 225 -12.00 -11.47 12.36
CA PRO A 225 -11.61 -12.44 13.38
C PRO A 225 -12.33 -13.76 13.07
N ALA A 226 -11.56 -14.84 12.92
CA ALA A 226 -12.09 -16.19 12.98
C ALA A 226 -12.67 -16.37 14.39
N GLY A 227 -14.00 -16.40 14.50
CA GLY A 227 -14.69 -16.66 15.75
C GLY A 227 -14.47 -18.10 16.22
N PRO A 228 -14.61 -18.36 17.53
CA PRO A 228 -14.43 -19.68 18.14
C PRO A 228 -15.46 -20.71 17.65
#